data_AF-A0ABC8RDP6-F1
#
_entry.id   AF-A0ABC8RDP6-F1
#
_cell.length_a   1.000
_cell.length_b   1.000
_cell.length_c   1.000
_cell.angle_alpha   90.00
_cell.angle_beta   90.00
_cell.angle_gamma   90.00
#
_symmetry.space_group_name_H-M   'P 1'
#
loop_
_entity.id
_entity.type
_entity.pdbx_description
1 polymer ?
#
loop_
_entity_poly.entity_id
_entity_poly.type
_entity_poly.pdbx_seq_one_letter_code
_entity_poly.pdbx_strand_id
1 'polypeptide(L)'
;MAMVNIENDLPPTQILKQLSGNLAALLPLLSGLADIIPKNTLLWKVKQLKSAAAYANSRLHAITAEVLVLASCKDKMLPSGDEARRLSSSLRDCKIRYFKDNGHIILLEDGVNLLTVIKGTCKYRRSRRLDLVMDFLPPSISEFREVLRSNGWLRFATSPVMLSTLEDGKIVRGLGGVPNEGPVLLVGYHNLLGCELIPLVEEFLREKTVLVRGVGHPELFTANAEAQSNNFSFFDLVKVFGTVPVTASNLFKLFSTKSHVLLYPGGAREALHRKGEQYKLFWPDKPEFVRMAARFGATIVPFGAIGEDDIAEVVFDYNDMMRIPVLNDYIRRTNEQTVRVRAETGEEVASQDFFLPGVLPKVPGRFYYLFGKPIQTKGREKELKHKESANKLYLQIKSEIECNLAYLIKKREEDPYRGIIDRTVYGAISYPIDQVPTFEP
;
A
#
# COMPACT_ATOMS: atom_id res chain seq x y z
N MET A 1 -25.91 -15.10 12.38
CA MET A 1 -27.21 -14.91 13.05
C MET A 1 -27.10 -15.03 14.57
N ALA A 2 -26.63 -16.15 15.14
CA ALA A 2 -26.48 -16.25 16.60
C ALA A 2 -25.37 -15.35 17.19
N MET A 3 -24.40 -14.94 16.37
CA MET A 3 -23.35 -13.98 16.74
C MET A 3 -23.73 -12.51 16.52
N VAL A 4 -24.90 -12.23 15.94
CA VAL A 4 -25.32 -10.84 15.69
C VAL A 4 -25.53 -10.14 17.03
N ASN A 5 -25.03 -8.91 17.16
CA ASN A 5 -25.05 -8.08 18.38
C ASN A 5 -24.20 -8.60 19.56
N ILE A 6 -23.26 -9.52 19.33
CA ILE A 6 -22.27 -9.88 20.34
C ILE A 6 -21.03 -9.02 20.11
N GLU A 7 -20.77 -8.07 21.00
CA GLU A 7 -19.57 -7.22 20.93
C GLU A 7 -18.31 -8.07 21.19
N ASN A 8 -17.29 -7.90 20.34
CA ASN A 8 -16.04 -8.67 20.42
C ASN A 8 -15.17 -8.28 21.63
N ASP A 9 -15.51 -7.18 22.33
CA ASP A 9 -14.76 -6.66 23.48
C ASP A 9 -15.26 -7.24 24.82
N LEU A 10 -16.26 -8.14 24.79
CA LEU A 10 -16.83 -8.76 25.99
C LEU A 10 -15.95 -9.92 26.51
N PRO A 11 -15.97 -10.19 27.84
CA PRO A 11 -15.32 -11.37 28.40
C PRO A 11 -15.83 -12.68 27.75
N PRO A 12 -14.96 -13.69 27.52
CA PRO A 12 -15.32 -14.92 26.81
C PRO A 12 -16.54 -15.66 27.36
N THR A 13 -16.76 -15.59 28.68
CA THR A 13 -17.90 -16.20 29.38
C THR A 13 -19.23 -15.50 29.05
N GLN A 14 -19.22 -14.19 28.81
CA GLN A 14 -20.41 -13.44 28.40
C GLN A 14 -20.75 -13.67 26.93
N ILE A 15 -19.73 -13.75 26.06
CA ILE A 15 -19.88 -14.13 24.65
C ILE A 15 -20.57 -15.50 24.54
N LEU A 16 -20.09 -16.50 25.28
CA LEU A 16 -20.67 -17.85 25.30
C LEU A 16 -22.13 -17.87 25.78
N LYS A 17 -22.45 -17.06 26.80
CA LYS A 17 -23.82 -16.97 27.35
C LYS A 17 -24.79 -16.32 26.37
N GLN A 18 -24.38 -15.23 25.72
CA GLN A 18 -25.18 -14.55 24.70
C GLN A 18 -25.35 -15.42 23.45
N LEU A 19 -24.30 -16.09 23.00
CA LEU A 19 -24.35 -17.03 21.86
C LEU A 19 -25.35 -18.16 22.12
N SER A 20 -25.29 -18.76 23.32
CA SER A 20 -26.23 -19.80 23.75
C SER A 20 -27.68 -19.30 23.78
N GLY A 21 -27.91 -18.10 24.34
CA GLY A 21 -29.23 -17.47 24.35
C GLY A 21 -29.76 -17.19 22.95
N ASN A 22 -28.93 -16.68 22.05
CA ASN A 22 -29.30 -16.41 20.67
C ASN A 22 -29.59 -17.71 19.89
N LEU A 23 -28.81 -18.78 20.10
CA LEU A 23 -29.08 -20.09 19.52
C LEU A 23 -30.42 -20.66 20.01
N ALA A 24 -30.71 -20.55 21.31
CA ALA A 24 -31.97 -20.99 21.87
C ALA A 24 -33.16 -20.20 21.30
N ALA A 25 -33.00 -18.89 21.11
CA ALA A 25 -34.01 -18.03 20.51
C ALA A 25 -34.27 -18.32 19.01
N LEU A 26 -33.32 -18.96 18.32
CA LEU A 26 -33.47 -19.38 16.93
C LEU A 26 -34.18 -20.74 16.78
N LEU A 27 -34.24 -21.57 17.84
CA LEU A 27 -34.88 -22.90 17.78
C LEU A 27 -36.38 -22.86 17.39
N PRO A 28 -37.22 -21.93 17.90
CA PRO A 28 -38.62 -21.83 17.48
C PRO A 28 -38.81 -21.36 16.03
N LEU A 29 -37.81 -20.72 15.43
CA LEU A 29 -37.87 -20.31 14.02
C LEU A 29 -37.66 -21.49 13.07
N LEU A 30 -37.00 -22.56 13.54
CA LEU A 30 -36.79 -23.79 12.76
C LEU A 30 -38.08 -24.60 12.59
N SER A 31 -38.99 -24.60 13.58
CA SER A 31 -40.30 -25.25 13.45
C SER A 31 -41.24 -24.49 12.51
N GLY A 32 -41.23 -23.14 12.57
CA GLY A 32 -42.01 -22.29 11.67
C GLY A 32 -41.53 -22.30 10.20
N LEU A 33 -40.28 -22.72 9.95
CA LEU A 33 -39.72 -22.82 8.59
C LEU A 33 -40.49 -23.81 7.69
N ALA A 34 -41.07 -24.87 8.27
CA ALA A 34 -41.91 -25.82 7.54
C ALA A 34 -43.25 -25.22 7.09
N ASP A 35 -43.78 -24.28 7.87
CA ASP A 35 -45.00 -23.52 7.54
C ASP A 35 -44.70 -22.38 6.54
N ILE A 36 -43.53 -21.76 6.65
CA ILE A 36 -43.07 -20.69 5.74
C ILE A 36 -42.69 -21.24 4.36
N ILE A 37 -42.08 -22.43 4.30
CA ILE A 37 -41.71 -23.10 3.04
C ILE A 37 -42.22 -24.54 3.05
N PRO A 38 -43.50 -24.76 2.68
CA PRO A 38 -44.08 -26.10 2.56
C PRO A 38 -43.26 -26.99 1.61
N LYS A 39 -43.28 -28.32 1.84
CA LYS A 39 -42.53 -29.31 1.04
C LYS A 39 -42.70 -29.14 -0.47
N ASN A 40 -43.93 -28.94 -0.95
CA ASN A 40 -44.20 -28.77 -2.38
C ASN A 40 -43.59 -27.48 -2.92
N THR A 41 -43.63 -26.39 -2.13
CA THR A 41 -43.00 -25.11 -2.45
C THR A 41 -41.47 -25.23 -2.48
N LEU A 42 -40.88 -25.92 -1.51
CA LEU A 42 -39.43 -26.18 -1.49
C LEU A 42 -39.00 -26.96 -2.73
N LEU A 43 -39.70 -28.05 -3.05
CA LEU A 43 -39.41 -28.89 -4.22
C LEU A 43 -39.55 -28.10 -5.52
N TRP A 44 -40.57 -27.25 -5.63
CA TRP A 44 -40.74 -26.35 -6.76
C TRP A 44 -39.59 -25.33 -6.85
N LYS A 45 -39.19 -24.69 -5.73
CA LYS A 45 -38.05 -23.75 -5.69
C LYS A 45 -36.73 -24.42 -6.11
N VAL A 46 -36.47 -25.65 -5.65
CA VAL A 46 -35.26 -26.40 -6.05
C VAL A 46 -35.28 -26.70 -7.55
N LYS A 47 -36.43 -27.08 -8.12
CA LYS A 47 -36.56 -27.27 -9.58
C LYS A 47 -36.28 -25.98 -10.35
N GLN A 48 -36.79 -24.84 -9.88
CA GLN A 48 -36.52 -23.53 -10.46
C GLN A 48 -35.03 -23.18 -10.40
N LEU A 49 -34.39 -23.36 -9.25
CA LEU A 49 -32.95 -23.13 -9.09
C LEU A 49 -32.12 -24.00 -10.02
N LYS A 50 -32.47 -25.29 -10.18
CA LYS A 50 -31.78 -26.20 -11.09
C LYS A 50 -31.90 -25.75 -12.55
N SER A 51 -33.09 -25.32 -12.97
CA SER A 51 -33.32 -24.80 -14.33
C SER A 51 -32.56 -23.49 -14.57
N ALA A 52 -32.64 -22.54 -13.63
CA ALA A 52 -31.94 -21.26 -13.69
C ALA A 52 -30.40 -21.46 -13.71
N ALA A 53 -29.88 -22.35 -12.88
CA ALA A 53 -28.46 -22.68 -12.86
C ALA A 53 -27.99 -23.30 -14.18
N ALA A 54 -28.77 -24.22 -14.77
CA ALA A 54 -28.45 -24.80 -16.08
C ALA A 54 -28.40 -23.73 -17.19
N TYR A 55 -29.39 -22.82 -17.20
CA TYR A 55 -29.42 -21.70 -18.13
C TYR A 55 -28.22 -20.77 -17.96
N ALA A 56 -27.93 -20.33 -16.73
CA ALA A 56 -26.78 -19.46 -16.43
C ALA A 56 -25.46 -20.12 -16.81
N ASN A 57 -25.25 -21.38 -16.43
CA ASN A 57 -24.04 -22.14 -16.76
C ASN A 57 -23.83 -22.28 -18.27
N SER A 58 -24.90 -22.47 -19.04
CA SER A 58 -24.80 -22.55 -20.51
C SER A 58 -24.33 -21.25 -21.16
N ARG A 59 -24.38 -20.12 -20.45
CA ARG A 59 -24.08 -18.78 -20.99
C ARG A 59 -22.88 -18.08 -20.34
N LEU A 60 -22.20 -18.70 -19.38
CA LEU A 60 -21.01 -18.10 -18.75
C LEU A 60 -19.95 -17.67 -19.78
N HIS A 61 -19.80 -18.45 -20.85
CA HIS A 61 -18.89 -18.15 -21.97
C HIS A 61 -19.21 -16.84 -22.72
N ALA A 62 -20.46 -16.37 -22.66
CA ALA A 62 -20.90 -15.15 -23.33
C ALA A 62 -20.60 -13.89 -22.50
N ILE A 63 -20.18 -14.03 -21.24
CA ILE A 63 -19.84 -12.90 -20.37
C ILE A 63 -18.46 -12.38 -20.78
N THR A 64 -18.46 -11.17 -21.34
CA THR A 64 -17.24 -10.43 -21.72
C THR A 64 -16.90 -9.28 -20.78
N ALA A 65 -17.80 -8.98 -19.83
CA ALA A 65 -17.56 -7.99 -18.80
C ALA A 65 -16.52 -8.50 -17.79
N GLU A 66 -15.81 -7.56 -17.17
CA GLU A 66 -15.00 -7.82 -16.00
C GLU A 66 -15.87 -8.27 -14.83
N VAL A 67 -15.52 -9.40 -14.21
CA VAL A 67 -16.26 -9.97 -13.08
C VAL A 67 -15.38 -9.98 -11.84
N LEU A 68 -15.94 -9.52 -10.72
CA LEU A 68 -15.36 -9.68 -9.38
C LEU A 68 -16.24 -10.65 -8.59
N VAL A 69 -15.68 -11.79 -8.21
CA VAL A 69 -16.32 -12.82 -7.38
C VAL A 69 -15.82 -12.68 -5.95
N LEU A 70 -16.75 -12.57 -5.00
CA LEU A 70 -16.45 -12.58 -3.57
C LEU A 70 -16.91 -13.93 -3.01
N ALA A 71 -15.99 -14.66 -2.38
CA ALA A 71 -16.24 -16.04 -1.95
C ALA A 71 -15.87 -16.21 -0.48
N SER A 72 -16.84 -16.65 0.33
CA SER A 72 -16.57 -17.02 1.72
C SER A 72 -16.08 -18.45 1.83
N CYS A 73 -15.00 -18.66 2.58
CA CYS A 73 -14.43 -19.99 2.79
C CYS A 73 -15.05 -20.73 3.98
N LYS A 74 -15.69 -20.04 4.93
CA LYS A 74 -16.43 -20.67 6.04
C LYS A 74 -17.95 -20.68 5.81
N ASP A 75 -18.38 -20.52 4.56
CA ASP A 75 -19.78 -20.73 4.18
C ASP A 75 -20.19 -22.19 4.48
N LYS A 76 -21.15 -22.36 5.38
CA LYS A 76 -21.69 -23.67 5.76
C LYS A 76 -22.97 -24.03 5.00
N MET A 77 -23.49 -23.11 4.18
CA MET A 77 -24.72 -23.29 3.43
C MET A 77 -24.42 -23.65 1.97
N LEU A 78 -23.41 -23.03 1.36
CA LEU A 78 -23.00 -23.27 -0.02
C LEU A 78 -21.49 -23.55 -0.10
N PRO A 79 -21.03 -24.37 -1.06
CA PRO A 79 -19.60 -24.58 -1.33
C PRO A 79 -18.99 -23.38 -2.08
N SER A 80 -19.10 -22.19 -1.50
CA SER A 80 -18.82 -20.91 -2.15
C SER A 80 -17.37 -20.78 -2.64
N GLY A 81 -16.41 -21.36 -1.92
CA GLY A 81 -15.01 -21.40 -2.36
C GLY A 81 -14.77 -22.24 -3.61
N ASP A 82 -15.38 -23.43 -3.69
CA ASP A 82 -15.26 -24.31 -4.86
C ASP A 82 -15.99 -23.73 -6.08
N GLU A 83 -17.17 -23.14 -5.84
CA GLU A 83 -17.95 -22.48 -6.88
C GLU A 83 -17.19 -21.27 -7.46
N ALA A 84 -16.56 -20.46 -6.62
CA ALA A 84 -15.73 -19.36 -7.10
C ALA A 84 -14.59 -19.85 -8.00
N ARG A 85 -13.90 -20.93 -7.60
CA ARG A 85 -12.85 -21.56 -8.42
C ARG A 85 -13.40 -22.06 -9.76
N ARG A 86 -14.58 -22.70 -9.77
CA ARG A 86 -15.24 -23.14 -11.00
C ARG A 86 -15.57 -21.96 -11.92
N LEU A 87 -16.08 -20.87 -11.34
CA LEU A 87 -16.40 -19.65 -12.07
C LEU A 87 -15.15 -19.00 -12.66
N SER A 88 -14.02 -18.93 -11.95
CA SER A 88 -12.77 -18.41 -12.54
C SER A 88 -12.29 -19.22 -13.73
N SER A 89 -12.50 -20.54 -13.74
CA SER A 89 -12.11 -21.38 -14.88
C SER A 89 -13.06 -21.23 -16.08
N SER A 90 -14.28 -20.72 -15.85
CA SER A 90 -15.33 -20.63 -16.88
C SER A 90 -15.50 -19.22 -17.45
N LEU A 91 -15.20 -18.20 -16.65
CA LEU A 91 -15.33 -16.79 -17.00
C LEU A 91 -14.02 -16.26 -17.59
N ARG A 92 -14.12 -15.36 -18.57
CA ARG A 92 -12.96 -14.87 -19.33
C ARG A 92 -12.11 -13.85 -18.58
N ASP A 93 -12.76 -12.93 -17.87
CA ASP A 93 -12.12 -11.88 -17.05
C ASP A 93 -12.76 -11.91 -15.66
N CYS A 94 -12.23 -12.79 -14.82
CA CYS A 94 -12.76 -13.04 -13.49
C CYS A 94 -11.66 -12.88 -12.44
N LYS A 95 -11.94 -12.05 -11.46
CA LYS A 95 -11.11 -11.86 -10.27
C LYS A 95 -11.83 -12.40 -9.07
N ILE A 96 -11.16 -13.19 -8.24
CA ILE A 96 -11.75 -13.75 -7.02
C ILE A 96 -11.12 -13.08 -5.80
N ARG A 97 -11.95 -12.78 -4.80
CA ARG A 97 -11.54 -12.45 -3.44
C ARG A 97 -12.12 -13.46 -2.47
N TYR A 98 -11.24 -14.18 -1.80
CA TYR A 98 -11.60 -15.16 -0.80
C TYR A 98 -11.60 -14.51 0.59
N PHE A 99 -12.67 -14.76 1.33
CA PHE A 99 -12.85 -14.34 2.70
C PHE A 99 -12.74 -15.58 3.59
N LYS A 100 -11.52 -15.84 4.07
CA LYS A 100 -11.17 -17.10 4.73
C LYS A 100 -11.94 -17.33 6.02
N ASP A 101 -12.28 -16.27 6.72
CA ASP A 101 -12.87 -16.33 8.05
C ASP A 101 -14.36 -16.01 8.09
N ASN A 102 -14.96 -15.70 6.94
CA ASN A 102 -16.35 -15.26 6.82
C ASN A 102 -17.30 -16.40 6.45
N GLY A 103 -18.53 -16.28 6.95
CA GLY A 103 -19.64 -17.18 6.73
C GLY A 103 -20.44 -16.86 5.46
N HIS A 104 -21.67 -17.36 5.38
CA HIS A 104 -22.51 -17.23 4.19
C HIS A 104 -22.87 -15.77 3.85
N ILE A 105 -22.92 -14.88 4.85
CA ILE A 105 -23.56 -13.56 4.73
C ILE A 105 -22.51 -12.46 4.72
N ILE A 106 -21.51 -12.60 3.84
CA ILE A 106 -20.24 -11.86 3.85
C ILE A 106 -20.40 -10.35 3.93
N LEU A 107 -21.44 -9.80 3.27
CA LEU A 107 -21.67 -8.36 3.17
C LEU A 107 -22.31 -7.76 4.43
N LEU A 108 -22.76 -8.60 5.36
CA LEU A 108 -23.32 -8.20 6.65
C LEU A 108 -22.40 -8.55 7.82
N GLU A 109 -21.25 -9.18 7.55
CA GLU A 109 -20.29 -9.57 8.57
C GLU A 109 -19.28 -8.43 8.82
N ASP A 110 -18.85 -8.30 10.08
CA ASP A 110 -17.83 -7.34 10.46
C ASP A 110 -16.49 -7.60 9.76
N GLY A 111 -15.75 -6.52 9.49
CA GLY A 111 -14.43 -6.60 8.87
C GLY A 111 -14.43 -6.68 7.33
N VAL A 112 -15.60 -6.72 6.68
CA VAL A 112 -15.72 -6.70 5.22
C VAL A 112 -16.15 -5.33 4.72
N ASN A 113 -15.26 -4.64 3.99
CA ASN A 113 -15.59 -3.39 3.31
C ASN A 113 -15.61 -3.59 1.78
N LEU A 114 -16.81 -3.73 1.22
CA LEU A 114 -17.00 -3.93 -0.22
C LEU A 114 -16.38 -2.81 -1.07
N LEU A 115 -16.49 -1.55 -0.62
CA LEU A 115 -15.93 -0.43 -1.35
C LEU A 115 -14.40 -0.52 -1.39
N THR A 116 -13.76 -0.85 -0.27
CA THR A 116 -12.31 -1.06 -0.19
C THR A 116 -11.86 -2.19 -1.11
N VAL A 117 -12.61 -3.29 -1.18
CA VAL A 117 -12.33 -4.41 -2.08
C VAL A 117 -12.45 -3.98 -3.55
N ILE A 118 -13.47 -3.22 -3.91
CA ILE A 118 -13.66 -2.70 -5.28
C ILE A 118 -12.51 -1.75 -5.65
N LYS A 119 -12.08 -0.87 -4.73
CA LYS A 119 -10.94 0.04 -4.92
C LYS A 119 -9.63 -0.72 -5.08
N GLY A 120 -9.32 -1.64 -4.17
CA GLY A 120 -8.08 -2.43 -4.20
C GLY A 120 -7.97 -3.34 -5.43
N THR A 121 -9.11 -3.82 -5.93
CA THR A 121 -9.17 -4.59 -7.18
C THR A 121 -9.18 -3.75 -8.45
N CYS A 122 -9.19 -2.42 -8.33
CA CYS A 122 -9.28 -1.44 -9.42
C CYS A 122 -10.49 -1.65 -10.34
N LYS A 123 -11.62 -2.13 -9.80
CA LYS A 123 -12.84 -2.39 -10.58
C LYS A 123 -13.79 -1.18 -10.66
N TYR A 124 -13.58 -0.15 -9.84
CA TYR A 124 -14.33 1.10 -9.97
C TYR A 124 -13.79 1.93 -11.14
N ARG A 125 -14.68 2.33 -12.06
CA ARG A 125 -14.40 3.21 -13.19
C ARG A 125 -15.63 4.00 -13.59
N ARG A 126 -15.45 5.24 -14.06
CA ARG A 126 -16.53 6.12 -14.52
C ARG A 126 -16.73 6.07 -16.04
N SER A 127 -15.80 5.46 -16.76
CA SER A 127 -15.84 5.32 -18.21
C SER A 127 -15.59 3.87 -18.64
N ARG A 128 -15.66 3.61 -19.95
CA ARG A 128 -15.34 2.29 -20.52
C ARG A 128 -13.89 1.87 -20.25
N ARG A 129 -12.97 2.81 -20.10
CA ARG A 129 -11.55 2.55 -19.80
C ARG A 129 -11.25 2.98 -18.38
N LEU A 130 -10.53 2.14 -17.64
CA LEU A 130 -10.05 2.46 -16.31
C LEU A 130 -8.96 3.54 -16.39
N ASP A 131 -9.12 4.59 -15.60
CA ASP A 131 -8.13 5.63 -15.39
C ASP A 131 -7.81 5.74 -13.89
N LEU A 132 -6.68 5.19 -13.47
CA LEU A 132 -6.30 5.11 -12.05
C LEU A 132 -6.11 6.47 -11.37
N VAL A 133 -6.02 7.57 -12.14
CA VAL A 133 -5.97 8.92 -11.59
C VAL A 133 -7.36 9.52 -11.55
N MET A 134 -8.09 9.49 -12.67
CA MET A 134 -9.39 10.16 -12.79
C MET A 134 -10.56 9.39 -12.15
N ASP A 135 -10.47 8.06 -12.10
CA ASP A 135 -11.43 7.19 -11.41
C ASP A 135 -11.11 7.01 -9.92
N PHE A 136 -10.04 7.63 -9.43
CA PHE A 136 -9.63 7.51 -8.05
C PHE A 136 -10.70 8.03 -7.08
N LEU A 137 -10.91 7.28 -6.00
CA LEU A 137 -11.73 7.66 -4.86
C LEU A 137 -10.84 7.73 -3.62
N PRO A 138 -10.74 8.90 -2.95
CA PRO A 138 -9.98 9.03 -1.70
C PRO A 138 -10.34 7.97 -0.65
N PRO A 139 -9.40 7.57 0.22
CA PRO A 139 -9.70 6.67 1.31
C PRO A 139 -10.74 7.31 2.24
N SER A 140 -11.69 6.52 2.71
CA SER A 140 -12.64 6.94 3.73
C SER A 140 -11.95 7.02 5.10
N ILE A 141 -12.58 7.71 6.06
CA ILE A 141 -12.09 7.76 7.44
C ILE A 141 -12.00 6.34 8.04
N SER A 142 -12.92 5.43 7.69
CA SER A 142 -12.85 4.04 8.16
C SER A 142 -11.64 3.30 7.57
N GLU A 143 -11.35 3.48 6.28
CA GLU A 143 -10.16 2.90 5.63
C GLU A 143 -8.88 3.44 6.28
N PHE A 144 -8.82 4.75 6.56
CA PHE A 144 -7.70 5.36 7.26
C PHE A 144 -7.53 4.83 8.69
N ARG A 145 -8.61 4.74 9.48
CA ARG A 145 -8.56 4.20 10.84
C ARG A 145 -8.16 2.74 10.88
N GLU A 146 -8.59 1.94 9.90
CA GLU A 146 -8.20 0.54 9.80
C GLU A 146 -6.69 0.40 9.57
N VAL A 147 -6.12 1.23 8.70
CA VAL A 147 -4.67 1.28 8.47
C VAL A 147 -3.94 1.69 9.74
N LEU A 148 -4.38 2.74 10.43
CA LEU A 148 -3.81 3.15 11.71
C LEU A 148 -3.87 2.04 12.77
N ARG A 149 -4.97 1.29 12.83
CA ARG A 149 -5.15 0.19 13.77
C ARG A 149 -4.25 -1.00 13.44
N SER A 150 -4.27 -1.45 12.19
CA SER A 150 -3.50 -2.59 11.70
C SER A 150 -1.99 -2.35 11.70
N ASN A 151 -1.55 -1.10 11.55
CA ASN A 151 -0.14 -0.69 11.62
C ASN A 151 0.23 -0.01 12.94
N GLY A 152 -0.66 0.00 13.93
CA GLY A 152 -0.42 0.63 15.23
C GLY A 152 0.83 0.07 15.93
N TRP A 153 1.11 -1.22 15.75
CA TRP A 153 2.33 -1.86 16.25
C TRP A 153 3.59 -1.31 15.57
N LEU A 154 3.57 -1.03 14.27
CA LEU A 154 4.70 -0.48 13.53
C LEU A 154 4.94 0.98 13.93
N ARG A 155 3.88 1.76 14.08
CA ARG A 155 3.95 3.14 14.58
C ARG A 155 4.49 3.20 16.00
N PHE A 156 4.04 2.29 16.88
CA PHE A 156 4.58 2.17 18.24
C PHE A 156 6.06 1.77 18.23
N ALA A 157 6.40 0.75 17.42
CA ALA A 157 7.75 0.23 17.34
C ALA A 157 8.74 1.23 16.74
N THR A 158 8.34 2.04 15.75
CA THR A 158 9.26 2.95 15.03
C THR A 158 9.12 4.42 15.40
N SER A 159 8.04 4.83 16.09
CA SER A 159 7.78 6.20 16.55
C SER A 159 8.32 7.28 15.59
N PRO A 160 7.75 7.38 14.38
CA PRO A 160 8.32 8.16 13.28
C PRO A 160 8.50 9.63 13.68
N VAL A 161 9.66 10.20 13.35
CA VAL A 161 9.95 11.63 13.54
C VAL A 161 9.88 12.33 12.19
N MET A 162 8.94 13.26 12.06
CA MET A 162 8.81 14.12 10.89
C MET A 162 9.54 15.44 11.13
N LEU A 163 10.47 15.80 10.25
CA LEU A 163 11.16 17.08 10.22
C LEU A 163 11.00 17.72 8.84
N SER A 164 10.92 19.04 8.77
CA SER A 164 10.89 19.77 7.50
C SER A 164 11.64 21.09 7.56
N THR A 165 12.17 21.52 6.43
CA THR A 165 12.92 22.78 6.29
C THR A 165 12.01 23.89 5.80
N LEU A 166 11.93 24.99 6.56
CA LEU A 166 11.18 26.19 6.21
C LEU A 166 11.86 27.02 5.10
N GLU A 167 11.17 28.04 4.60
CA GLU A 167 11.70 28.92 3.54
C GLU A 167 12.98 29.67 3.95
N ASP A 168 13.12 30.00 5.24
CA ASP A 168 14.30 30.64 5.82
C ASP A 168 15.48 29.67 6.05
N GLY A 169 15.29 28.37 5.78
CA GLY A 169 16.29 27.32 5.96
C GLY A 169 16.29 26.66 7.34
N LYS A 170 15.43 27.08 8.26
CA LYS A 170 15.32 26.46 9.58
C LYS A 170 14.65 25.09 9.50
N ILE A 171 15.26 24.08 10.12
CA ILE A 171 14.64 22.76 10.29
C ILE A 171 13.69 22.82 11.49
N VAL A 172 12.45 22.35 11.31
CA VAL A 172 11.42 22.27 12.34
C VAL A 172 10.81 20.89 12.39
N ARG A 173 10.20 20.54 13.53
CA ARG A 173 9.36 19.35 13.64
C ARG A 173 8.07 19.47 12.85
N GLY A 174 7.57 18.32 12.41
CA GLY A 174 6.38 18.17 11.60
C GLY A 174 6.62 18.52 10.14
N LEU A 175 5.52 18.62 9.39
CA LEU A 175 5.54 18.84 7.95
C LEU A 175 5.34 20.31 7.55
N GLY A 176 5.65 21.26 8.44
CA GLY A 176 5.42 22.71 8.23
C GLY A 176 6.14 23.30 7.00
N GLY A 177 7.32 22.80 6.66
CA GLY A 177 8.08 23.22 5.47
C GLY A 177 7.58 22.64 4.15
N VAL A 178 6.64 21.69 4.18
CA VAL A 178 6.06 21.09 2.97
C VAL A 178 4.83 21.89 2.51
N PRO A 179 4.68 22.24 1.22
CA PRO A 179 3.51 22.99 0.73
C PRO A 179 2.18 22.26 0.96
N ASN A 180 1.14 23.00 1.36
CA ASN A 180 -0.22 22.46 1.54
C ASN A 180 -0.96 22.27 0.20
N GLU A 181 -0.65 23.10 -0.81
CA GLU A 181 -1.30 23.08 -2.11
C GLU A 181 -0.37 22.49 -3.18
N GLY A 182 -0.94 21.66 -4.06
CA GLY A 182 -0.21 21.05 -5.17
C GLY A 182 -0.26 21.85 -6.49
N PRO A 183 0.46 21.38 -7.52
CA PRO A 183 1.16 20.10 -7.55
C PRO A 183 2.49 20.11 -6.76
N VAL A 184 2.70 19.08 -5.94
CA VAL A 184 3.96 18.85 -5.20
C VAL A 184 4.55 17.52 -5.64
N LEU A 185 5.86 17.46 -5.83
CA LEU A 185 6.60 16.23 -6.07
C LEU A 185 7.56 15.99 -4.90
N LEU A 186 7.25 15.01 -4.05
CA LEU A 186 8.15 14.49 -3.03
C LEU A 186 9.14 13.52 -3.70
N VAL A 187 10.44 13.77 -3.55
CA VAL A 187 11.50 12.95 -4.14
C VAL A 187 12.46 12.50 -3.04
N GLY A 188 12.69 11.20 -2.91
CA GLY A 188 13.54 10.66 -1.85
C GLY A 188 14.21 9.34 -2.18
N TYR A 189 14.92 8.80 -1.19
CA TYR A 189 15.48 7.46 -1.18
C TYR A 189 14.42 6.43 -0.78
N HIS A 190 14.37 5.29 -1.49
CA HIS A 190 13.43 4.22 -1.19
C HIS A 190 14.05 3.21 -0.22
N ASN A 191 13.59 3.21 1.03
CA ASN A 191 14.08 2.24 2.02
C ASN A 191 13.68 0.81 1.62
N LEU A 192 14.38 -0.16 2.20
CA LEU A 192 14.18 -1.58 2.07
C LEU A 192 12.70 -1.95 2.15
N LEU A 193 12.20 -2.58 1.09
CA LEU A 193 10.80 -3.03 0.93
C LEU A 193 9.74 -1.92 1.07
N GLY A 194 10.14 -0.64 1.05
CA GLY A 194 9.23 0.48 1.23
C GLY A 194 8.72 0.63 2.67
N CYS A 195 9.53 0.25 3.67
CA CYS A 195 9.12 0.29 5.08
C CYS A 195 8.76 1.69 5.59
N GLU A 196 9.25 2.74 4.93
CA GLU A 196 9.00 4.15 5.23
C GLU A 196 7.61 4.65 4.76
N LEU A 197 6.95 3.92 3.86
CA LEU A 197 5.75 4.40 3.17
C LEU A 197 4.54 4.59 4.10
N ILE A 198 4.28 3.61 4.98
CA ILE A 198 3.08 3.63 5.83
C ILE A 198 3.14 4.84 6.78
N PRO A 199 4.22 5.03 7.58
CA PRO A 199 4.33 6.21 8.44
C PRO A 199 4.29 7.52 7.66
N LEU A 200 4.94 7.61 6.50
CA LEU A 200 4.90 8.81 5.67
C LEU A 200 3.46 9.17 5.27
N VAL A 201 2.70 8.22 4.74
CA VAL A 201 1.32 8.48 4.30
C VAL A 201 0.41 8.83 5.48
N GLU A 202 0.57 8.14 6.61
CA GLU A 202 -0.20 8.41 7.83
C GLU A 202 0.03 9.83 8.36
N GLU A 203 1.28 10.28 8.38
CA GLU A 203 1.67 11.60 8.89
C GLU A 203 1.17 12.74 8.00
N PHE A 204 1.25 12.59 6.67
CA PHE A 204 0.69 13.57 5.74
C PHE A 204 -0.83 13.70 5.86
N LEU A 205 -1.54 12.58 6.05
CA LEU A 205 -2.98 12.60 6.28
C LEU A 205 -3.33 13.21 7.64
N ARG A 206 -2.56 12.92 8.69
CA ARG A 206 -2.81 13.43 10.03
C ARG A 206 -2.51 14.93 10.15
N GLU A 207 -1.33 15.38 9.72
CA GLU A 207 -0.89 16.76 9.95
C GLU A 207 -1.38 17.74 8.88
N LYS A 208 -1.51 17.29 7.62
CA LYS A 208 -1.84 18.18 6.49
C LYS A 208 -3.20 17.89 5.85
N THR A 209 -3.85 16.77 6.18
CA THR A 209 -5.03 16.27 5.45
C THR A 209 -4.74 16.13 3.94
N VAL A 210 -3.49 15.81 3.60
CA VAL A 210 -3.02 15.66 2.22
C VAL A 210 -2.80 14.19 1.94
N LEU A 211 -3.40 13.69 0.86
CA LEU A 211 -3.12 12.34 0.39
C LEU A 211 -1.92 12.35 -0.57
N VAL A 212 -0.86 11.67 -0.17
CA VAL A 212 0.33 11.45 -1.00
C VAL A 212 0.06 10.29 -1.98
N ARG A 213 0.23 10.55 -3.28
CA ARG A 213 -0.03 9.60 -4.37
C ARG A 213 1.29 9.01 -4.88
N GLY A 214 1.54 7.74 -4.60
CA GLY A 214 2.75 7.05 -5.06
C GLY A 214 2.76 6.75 -6.56
N VAL A 215 3.93 6.77 -7.18
CA VAL A 215 4.15 6.14 -8.49
C VAL A 215 4.99 4.86 -8.32
N GLY A 216 4.33 3.72 -8.44
CA GLY A 216 4.90 2.41 -8.15
C GLY A 216 5.29 1.62 -9.40
N HIS A 217 6.08 0.57 -9.22
CA HIS A 217 6.44 -0.34 -10.31
C HIS A 217 5.19 -1.01 -10.92
N PRO A 218 5.08 -1.19 -12.25
CA PRO A 218 3.89 -1.79 -12.88
C PRO A 218 3.56 -3.19 -12.37
N GLU A 219 4.55 -3.94 -11.89
CA GLU A 219 4.36 -5.28 -11.31
C GLU A 219 3.40 -5.28 -10.11
N LEU A 220 3.28 -4.18 -9.36
CA LEU A 220 2.30 -4.04 -8.27
C LEU A 220 0.84 -4.10 -8.76
N PHE A 221 0.63 -3.99 -10.06
CA PHE A 221 -0.67 -3.91 -10.73
C PHE A 221 -0.91 -5.06 -11.71
N THR A 222 -0.02 -6.05 -11.80
CA THR A 222 -0.19 -7.21 -12.67
C THR A 222 -1.09 -8.26 -12.03
N ALA A 223 -1.68 -9.11 -12.87
CA ALA A 223 -2.49 -10.24 -12.42
C ALA A 223 -1.69 -11.24 -11.57
N ASN A 224 -0.36 -11.34 -11.75
CA ASN A 224 0.51 -12.24 -10.99
C ASN A 224 0.70 -11.77 -9.54
N ALA A 225 0.95 -10.48 -9.30
CA ALA A 225 0.99 -9.90 -7.96
C ALA A 225 -0.36 -10.04 -7.23
N GLU A 226 -1.46 -10.03 -7.98
CA GLU A 226 -2.81 -10.19 -7.46
C GLU A 226 -3.20 -11.65 -7.20
N ALA A 227 -2.75 -12.59 -8.03
CA ALA A 227 -3.00 -14.03 -7.89
C ALA A 227 -2.25 -14.66 -6.71
N GLN A 228 -1.11 -14.08 -6.31
CA GLN A 228 -0.39 -14.46 -5.09
C GLN A 228 -1.18 -14.14 -3.81
N SER A 229 -2.17 -13.23 -3.88
CA SER A 229 -3.00 -12.85 -2.75
C SER A 229 -4.50 -12.96 -3.08
N ASN A 230 -5.05 -14.15 -2.88
CA ASN A 230 -6.50 -14.38 -2.87
C ASN A 230 -7.25 -13.62 -1.77
N ASN A 231 -6.52 -13.07 -0.79
CA ASN A 231 -6.98 -12.20 0.29
C ASN A 231 -6.59 -10.74 0.03
N PHE A 232 -7.23 -9.79 0.73
CA PHE A 232 -6.79 -8.39 0.73
C PHE A 232 -5.33 -8.30 1.20
N SER A 233 -4.46 -7.66 0.43
CA SER A 233 -3.02 -7.58 0.69
C SER A 233 -2.47 -6.16 0.71
N PHE A 234 -1.20 -6.02 1.06
CA PHE A 234 -0.48 -4.74 0.96
C PHE A 234 -0.56 -4.13 -0.46
N PHE A 235 -0.60 -4.96 -1.51
CA PHE A 235 -0.76 -4.48 -2.89
C PHE A 235 -2.14 -3.86 -3.14
N ASP A 236 -3.19 -4.35 -2.48
CA ASP A 236 -4.50 -3.71 -2.53
C ASP A 236 -4.48 -2.39 -1.76
N LEU A 237 -3.78 -2.36 -0.62
CA LEU A 237 -3.70 -1.16 0.21
C LEU A 237 -3.04 0.01 -0.53
N VAL A 238 -1.92 -0.22 -1.22
CA VAL A 238 -1.28 0.85 -2.00
C VAL A 238 -2.20 1.39 -3.11
N LYS A 239 -3.06 0.55 -3.70
CA LYS A 239 -4.06 0.97 -4.70
C LYS A 239 -5.19 1.78 -4.06
N VAL A 240 -5.68 1.36 -2.89
CA VAL A 240 -6.71 2.08 -2.11
C VAL A 240 -6.22 3.49 -1.75
N PHE A 241 -4.94 3.64 -1.42
CA PHE A 241 -4.33 4.94 -1.12
C PHE A 241 -3.85 5.70 -2.37
N GLY A 242 -4.14 5.15 -3.56
CA GLY A 242 -4.04 5.88 -4.82
C GLY A 242 -2.71 5.79 -5.53
N THR A 243 -1.85 4.84 -5.17
CA THR A 243 -0.64 4.55 -5.95
C THR A 243 -1.02 4.13 -7.37
N VAL A 244 -0.28 4.64 -8.35
CA VAL A 244 -0.49 4.35 -9.78
C VAL A 244 0.80 3.80 -10.41
N PRO A 245 0.72 3.05 -11.53
CA PRO A 245 1.91 2.62 -12.25
C PRO A 245 2.76 3.82 -12.69
N VAL A 246 4.07 3.70 -12.55
CA VAL A 246 5.03 4.72 -13.00
C VAL A 246 5.01 4.83 -14.53
N THR A 247 4.34 5.86 -15.03
CA THR A 247 4.29 6.20 -16.45
C THR A 247 4.22 7.72 -16.61
N ALA A 248 4.72 8.24 -17.75
CA ALA A 248 4.63 9.67 -18.04
C ALA A 248 3.17 10.17 -18.08
N SER A 249 2.24 9.34 -18.57
CA SER A 249 0.81 9.67 -18.63
C SER A 249 0.18 9.80 -17.24
N ASN A 250 0.46 8.87 -16.33
CA ASN A 250 -0.04 8.94 -14.96
C ASN A 250 0.56 10.11 -14.19
N LEU A 251 1.88 10.34 -14.33
CA LEU A 251 2.54 11.48 -13.70
C LEU A 251 1.98 12.82 -14.22
N PHE A 252 1.75 12.93 -15.53
CA PHE A 252 1.09 14.08 -16.14
C PHE A 252 -0.30 14.32 -15.54
N LYS A 253 -1.13 13.27 -15.43
CA LYS A 253 -2.49 13.38 -14.88
C LYS A 253 -2.47 13.79 -13.41
N LEU A 254 -1.62 13.18 -12.59
CA LEU A 254 -1.48 13.54 -11.17
C LEU A 254 -1.11 15.02 -10.98
N PHE A 255 -0.17 15.54 -11.77
CA PHE A 255 0.15 16.96 -11.71
C PHE A 255 -0.97 17.85 -12.24
N SER A 256 -1.68 17.43 -13.30
CA SER A 256 -2.84 18.17 -13.80
C SER A 256 -3.99 18.27 -12.80
N THR A 257 -4.12 17.28 -11.90
CA THR A 257 -5.07 17.27 -10.79
C THR A 257 -4.50 17.89 -9.50
N LYS A 258 -3.36 18.61 -9.59
CA LYS A 258 -2.69 19.28 -8.47
C LYS A 258 -2.39 18.36 -7.28
N SER A 259 -2.07 17.09 -7.53
CA SER A 259 -1.80 16.12 -6.47
C SER A 259 -0.42 16.30 -5.85
N HIS A 260 -0.26 15.83 -4.61
CA HIS A 260 1.04 15.54 -3.99
C HIS A 260 1.47 14.15 -4.45
N VAL A 261 2.59 14.08 -5.16
CA VAL A 261 3.10 12.86 -5.79
C VAL A 261 4.37 12.42 -5.08
N LEU A 262 4.50 11.14 -4.79
CA LEU A 262 5.70 10.52 -4.22
C LEU A 262 6.43 9.71 -5.29
N LEU A 263 7.70 10.06 -5.52
CA LEU A 263 8.57 9.42 -6.50
C LEU A 263 9.91 9.04 -5.87
N TYR A 264 10.29 7.78 -6.09
CA TYR A 264 11.64 7.28 -5.82
C TYR A 264 12.36 7.02 -7.14
N PRO A 265 13.32 7.87 -7.56
CA PRO A 265 13.94 7.71 -8.87
C PRO A 265 14.68 6.37 -9.07
N GLY A 266 15.28 5.83 -8.00
CA GLY A 266 15.91 4.50 -8.02
C GLY A 266 14.92 3.33 -7.91
N GLY A 267 13.70 3.58 -7.44
CA GLY A 267 12.59 2.62 -7.47
C GLY A 267 12.94 1.27 -6.83
N ALA A 268 12.64 0.17 -7.52
CA ALA A 268 12.86 -1.18 -6.99
C ALA A 268 14.34 -1.50 -6.69
N ARG A 269 15.30 -0.87 -7.37
CA ARG A 269 16.74 -1.09 -7.13
C ARG A 269 17.18 -0.59 -5.75
N GLU A 270 16.57 0.50 -5.27
CA GLU A 270 16.76 1.03 -3.92
C GLU A 270 15.96 0.23 -2.89
N ALA A 271 14.68 -0.06 -3.15
CA ALA A 271 13.85 -0.86 -2.23
C ALA A 271 14.33 -2.29 -2.03
N LEU A 272 15.09 -2.83 -2.98
CA LEU A 272 15.70 -4.16 -2.92
C LEU A 272 17.23 -4.06 -2.88
N HIS A 273 17.75 -3.04 -2.20
CA HIS A 273 19.19 -2.87 -2.05
C HIS A 273 19.85 -4.09 -1.40
N ARG A 274 21.12 -4.28 -1.70
CA ARG A 274 21.94 -5.40 -1.21
C ARG A 274 22.63 -5.04 0.11
N LYS A 275 23.38 -5.97 0.68
CA LYS A 275 24.14 -5.74 1.92
C LYS A 275 25.12 -4.57 1.74
N GLY A 276 25.11 -3.63 2.68
CA GLY A 276 26.00 -2.46 2.65
C GLY A 276 25.61 -1.38 1.63
N GLU A 277 24.42 -1.47 1.04
CA GLU A 277 23.88 -0.49 0.09
C GLU A 277 22.80 0.41 0.71
N GLN A 278 22.55 0.30 2.02
CA GLN A 278 21.62 1.19 2.74
C GLN A 278 21.96 2.66 2.45
N TYR A 279 20.93 3.47 2.20
CA TYR A 279 21.03 4.91 1.96
C TYR A 279 21.84 5.33 0.72
N LYS A 280 22.13 4.41 -0.20
CA LYS A 280 22.76 4.74 -1.50
C LYS A 280 21.70 5.01 -2.56
N LEU A 281 21.86 6.12 -3.28
CA LEU A 281 20.96 6.52 -4.36
C LEU A 281 21.36 5.88 -5.69
N PHE A 282 20.51 4.99 -6.21
CA PHE A 282 20.68 4.31 -7.49
C PHE A 282 19.79 4.93 -8.56
N TRP A 283 20.09 6.19 -8.89
CA TRP A 283 19.29 7.03 -9.77
C TRP A 283 19.66 6.85 -11.25
N PRO A 284 18.68 6.88 -12.18
CA PRO A 284 18.97 6.82 -13.61
C PRO A 284 19.72 8.08 -14.08
N ASP A 285 20.34 8.05 -15.26
CA ASP A 285 21.07 9.22 -15.77
C ASP A 285 20.15 10.34 -16.32
N LYS A 286 18.87 10.01 -16.56
CA LYS A 286 17.94 10.90 -17.26
C LYS A 286 17.09 11.75 -16.29
N PRO A 287 17.09 13.09 -16.42
CA PRO A 287 16.32 13.99 -15.54
C PRO A 287 14.85 14.15 -15.94
N GLU A 288 14.17 13.05 -16.29
CA GLU A 288 12.83 13.11 -16.91
C GLU A 288 11.75 13.70 -15.99
N PHE A 289 11.79 13.35 -14.70
CA PHE A 289 10.80 13.85 -13.74
C PHE A 289 10.94 15.37 -13.51
N VAL A 290 12.15 15.92 -13.60
CA VAL A 290 12.41 17.36 -13.44
C VAL A 290 11.70 18.15 -14.53
N ARG A 291 11.80 17.67 -15.77
CA ARG A 291 11.14 18.29 -16.93
C ARG A 291 9.62 18.21 -16.80
N MET A 292 9.10 17.09 -16.31
CA MET A 292 7.66 16.92 -16.07
C MET A 292 7.16 17.83 -14.94
N ALA A 293 7.88 17.89 -13.81
CA ALA A 293 7.54 18.77 -12.70
C ALA A 293 7.52 20.24 -13.14
N ALA A 294 8.56 20.68 -13.87
CA ALA A 294 8.65 22.01 -14.43
C ALA A 294 7.46 22.34 -15.33
N ARG A 295 7.07 21.44 -16.23
CA ARG A 295 5.93 21.65 -17.14
C ARG A 295 4.63 22.05 -16.43
N PHE A 296 4.44 21.61 -15.18
CA PHE A 296 3.26 21.91 -14.37
C PHE A 296 3.51 22.95 -13.27
N GLY A 297 4.72 23.51 -13.21
CA GLY A 297 5.14 24.39 -12.12
C GLY A 297 5.09 23.71 -10.75
N ALA A 298 5.29 22.39 -10.70
CA ALA A 298 5.22 21.62 -9.46
C ALA A 298 6.37 21.98 -8.51
N THR A 299 6.07 22.11 -7.23
CA THR A 299 7.11 22.30 -6.21
C THR A 299 7.76 20.95 -5.90
N ILE A 300 9.07 20.85 -6.06
CA ILE A 300 9.83 19.64 -5.75
C ILE A 300 10.30 19.73 -4.30
N VAL A 301 10.04 18.71 -3.48
CA VAL A 301 10.52 18.63 -2.10
C VAL A 301 11.45 17.41 -2.00
N PRO A 302 12.78 17.60 -1.99
CA PRO A 302 13.72 16.52 -1.72
C PRO A 302 13.55 16.07 -0.27
N PHE A 303 13.57 14.77 0.02
CA PHE A 303 13.52 14.28 1.40
C PHE A 303 14.40 13.06 1.62
N GLY A 304 14.93 12.93 2.84
CA GLY A 304 15.59 11.73 3.32
C GLY A 304 14.68 11.00 4.32
N ALA A 305 14.72 9.66 4.30
CA ALA A 305 14.08 8.81 5.30
C ALA A 305 15.09 7.75 5.74
N ILE A 306 15.26 7.54 7.05
CA ILE A 306 16.19 6.54 7.59
C ILE A 306 15.55 5.70 8.69
N GLY A 307 16.24 4.63 9.09
CA GLY A 307 15.88 3.74 10.19
C GLY A 307 15.47 2.33 9.77
N GLU A 308 15.56 1.97 8.48
CA GLU A 308 15.45 0.58 8.02
C GLU A 308 16.49 -0.33 8.72
N ASP A 309 17.69 0.19 8.96
CA ASP A 309 18.82 -0.48 9.60
C ASP A 309 18.66 -0.55 11.12
N ASP A 310 17.78 0.28 11.68
CA ASP A 310 17.37 0.32 13.08
C ASP A 310 16.30 -0.74 13.40
N ILE A 311 15.62 -1.28 12.40
CA ILE A 311 14.57 -2.30 12.59
C ILE A 311 14.97 -3.68 12.07
N ALA A 312 15.86 -3.73 11.08
CA ALA A 312 16.25 -4.99 10.46
C ALA A 312 17.69 -4.95 9.90
N GLU A 313 18.28 -6.13 9.74
CA GLU A 313 19.53 -6.34 9.04
C GLU A 313 19.30 -7.22 7.81
N VAL A 314 19.82 -6.81 6.66
CA VAL A 314 19.87 -7.67 5.48
C VAL A 314 20.98 -8.69 5.67
N VAL A 315 20.61 -9.98 5.79
CA VAL A 315 21.57 -11.08 5.99
C VAL A 315 21.69 -11.97 4.76
N PHE A 316 20.70 -11.95 3.88
CA PHE A 316 20.66 -12.77 2.67
C PHE A 316 20.10 -11.96 1.49
N ASP A 317 20.98 -11.53 0.59
CA ASP A 317 20.62 -10.68 -0.54
C ASP A 317 20.65 -11.42 -1.89
N TYR A 318 20.41 -10.68 -2.98
CA TYR A 318 20.46 -11.21 -4.34
C TYR A 318 21.74 -11.98 -4.65
N ASN A 319 22.91 -11.44 -4.27
CA ASN A 319 24.18 -12.05 -4.60
C ASN A 319 24.35 -13.39 -3.90
N ASP A 320 23.86 -13.52 -2.67
CA ASP A 320 23.86 -14.78 -1.95
C ASP A 320 22.90 -15.78 -2.60
N MET A 321 21.68 -15.34 -2.98
CA MET A 321 20.67 -16.18 -3.61
C MET A 321 21.12 -16.72 -4.97
N MET A 322 21.80 -15.90 -5.75
CA MET A 322 22.31 -16.30 -7.08
C MET A 322 23.42 -17.36 -7.00
N ARG A 323 24.05 -17.55 -5.83
CA ARG A 323 25.01 -18.64 -5.60
C ARG A 323 24.34 -19.99 -5.33
N ILE A 324 23.03 -20.02 -5.04
CA ILE A 324 22.28 -21.24 -4.78
C ILE A 324 21.56 -21.64 -6.08
N PRO A 325 21.90 -22.78 -6.74
CA PRO A 325 21.40 -23.10 -8.08
C PRO A 325 19.88 -23.08 -8.22
N VAL A 326 19.15 -23.64 -7.25
CA VAL A 326 17.68 -23.69 -7.27
C VAL A 326 17.07 -22.29 -7.15
N LEU A 327 17.62 -21.43 -6.29
CA LEU A 327 17.13 -20.06 -6.14
C LEU A 327 17.50 -19.20 -7.34
N ASN A 328 18.71 -19.37 -7.88
CA ASN A 328 19.17 -18.72 -9.10
C ASN A 328 18.20 -18.98 -10.27
N ASP A 329 17.89 -20.25 -10.54
CA ASP A 329 16.97 -20.62 -11.61
C ASP A 329 15.57 -20.04 -11.40
N TYR A 330 15.08 -20.04 -10.16
CA TYR A 330 13.78 -19.46 -9.81
C TYR A 330 13.74 -17.95 -10.01
N ILE A 331 14.75 -17.23 -9.49
CA ILE A 331 14.85 -15.77 -9.57
C ILE A 331 15.00 -15.32 -11.02
N ARG A 332 15.85 -16.00 -11.81
CA ARG A 332 16.03 -15.69 -13.24
C ARG A 332 14.73 -15.85 -14.02
N ARG A 333 14.02 -16.98 -13.85
CA ARG A 333 12.72 -17.21 -14.49
C ARG A 333 11.67 -16.17 -14.12
N THR A 334 11.62 -15.80 -12.85
CA THR A 334 10.67 -14.78 -12.37
C THR A 334 10.98 -13.42 -13.00
N ASN A 335 12.26 -13.02 -13.02
CA ASN A 335 12.70 -11.74 -13.59
C ASN A 335 12.60 -11.66 -15.12
N GLU A 336 12.64 -12.79 -15.83
CA GLU A 336 12.36 -12.84 -17.27
C GLU A 336 10.88 -12.54 -17.59
N GLN A 337 9.98 -12.83 -16.65
CA GLN A 337 8.53 -12.62 -16.81
C GLN A 337 8.06 -11.24 -16.31
N THR A 338 8.88 -10.55 -15.51
CA THR A 338 8.57 -9.23 -14.95
C THR A 338 8.70 -8.12 -15.98
N VAL A 339 7.78 -7.15 -15.94
CA VAL A 339 7.87 -5.94 -16.78
C VAL A 339 9.10 -5.13 -16.38
N ARG A 340 10.10 -5.04 -17.26
CA ARG A 340 11.29 -4.21 -17.02
C ARG A 340 11.01 -2.75 -17.34
N VAL A 341 10.96 -1.91 -16.33
CA VAL A 341 10.89 -0.46 -16.51
C VAL A 341 12.29 0.04 -16.87
N ARG A 342 12.42 0.74 -18.00
CA ARG A 342 13.69 1.27 -18.55
C ARG A 342 14.65 0.20 -19.12
N ALA A 343 14.12 -0.91 -19.65
CA ALA A 343 14.91 -1.99 -20.26
C ALA A 343 15.90 -1.56 -21.36
N GLU A 344 15.68 -0.41 -22.00
CA GLU A 344 16.47 0.08 -23.12
C GLU A 344 17.79 0.78 -22.73
N THR A 345 18.06 1.04 -21.44
CA THR A 345 19.17 1.93 -21.07
C THR A 345 20.50 1.26 -20.74
N GLY A 346 20.59 -0.06 -20.53
CA GLY A 346 21.87 -0.73 -20.20
C GLY A 346 22.55 -0.24 -18.89
N GLU A 347 21.86 0.62 -18.13
CA GLU A 347 22.32 1.24 -16.88
C GLU A 347 22.18 0.27 -15.69
N GLU A 348 22.91 0.48 -14.60
CA GLU A 348 22.79 -0.34 -13.38
C GLU A 348 21.36 -0.31 -12.80
N VAL A 349 20.64 0.80 -13.00
CA VAL A 349 19.22 0.98 -12.63
C VAL A 349 18.26 0.17 -13.51
N ALA A 350 18.71 -0.28 -14.68
CA ALA A 350 17.96 -1.18 -15.56
C ALA A 350 18.03 -2.65 -15.08
N SER A 351 18.99 -3.00 -14.22
CA SER A 351 19.04 -4.29 -13.51
C SER A 351 18.03 -4.29 -12.37
N GLN A 352 16.75 -4.39 -12.72
CA GLN A 352 15.65 -4.53 -11.77
C GLN A 352 15.56 -5.98 -11.32
N ASP A 353 16.55 -6.42 -10.55
CA ASP A 353 16.57 -7.74 -9.97
C ASP A 353 15.49 -7.83 -8.88
N PHE A 354 14.33 -8.40 -9.20
CA PHE A 354 13.29 -8.70 -8.24
C PHE A 354 13.65 -9.96 -7.46
N PHE A 355 13.90 -9.78 -6.17
CA PHE A 355 14.11 -10.84 -5.20
C PHE A 355 13.50 -10.41 -3.86
N LEU A 356 13.30 -11.36 -2.95
CA LEU A 356 12.86 -11.06 -1.59
C LEU A 356 14.05 -11.20 -0.64
N PRO A 357 14.66 -10.10 -0.14
CA PRO A 357 15.78 -10.17 0.78
C PRO A 357 15.42 -10.92 2.06
N GLY A 358 16.34 -11.76 2.54
CA GLY A 358 16.28 -12.33 3.88
C GLY A 358 16.77 -11.31 4.89
N VAL A 359 15.90 -10.96 5.83
CA VAL A 359 16.14 -9.95 6.87
C VAL A 359 16.04 -10.55 8.27
N LEU A 360 16.92 -10.10 9.16
CA LEU A 360 16.87 -10.42 10.58
C LEU A 360 16.33 -9.20 11.35
N PRO A 361 15.23 -9.32 12.10
CA PRO A 361 14.70 -8.20 12.89
C PRO A 361 15.65 -7.83 14.05
N LYS A 362 15.72 -6.54 14.36
CA LYS A 362 16.46 -5.99 15.51
C LYS A 362 15.50 -5.50 16.59
N VAL A 363 16.04 -5.17 17.77
CA VAL A 363 15.31 -4.36 18.76
C VAL A 363 14.99 -3.01 18.12
N PRO A 364 13.71 -2.65 17.92
CA PRO A 364 13.36 -1.53 17.05
C PRO A 364 13.92 -0.18 17.51
N GLY A 365 14.61 0.50 16.60
CA GLY A 365 14.96 1.91 16.71
C GLY A 365 13.80 2.84 16.31
N ARG A 366 14.08 3.94 15.59
CA ARG A 366 13.05 4.84 15.03
C ARG A 366 13.18 5.02 13.53
N PHE A 367 12.10 5.49 12.92
CA PHE A 367 12.20 6.16 11.62
C PHE A 367 12.31 7.67 11.77
N TYR A 368 13.14 8.26 10.93
CA TYR A 368 13.31 9.72 10.84
C TYR A 368 13.16 10.17 9.40
N TYR A 369 12.46 11.28 9.21
CA TYR A 369 12.20 11.89 7.92
C TYR A 369 12.62 13.35 7.97
N LEU A 370 13.32 13.81 6.94
CA LEU A 370 13.67 15.21 6.75
C LEU A 370 13.26 15.63 5.35
N PHE A 371 12.21 16.45 5.28
CA PHE A 371 11.77 17.13 4.06
C PHE A 371 12.60 18.40 3.90
N GLY A 372 13.50 18.42 2.92
CA GLY A 372 14.34 19.56 2.61
C GLY A 372 13.55 20.76 2.07
N LYS A 373 14.29 21.83 1.78
CA LYS A 373 13.70 23.10 1.34
C LYS A 373 12.94 22.90 0.01
N PRO A 374 11.68 23.37 -0.10
CA PRO A 374 10.92 23.28 -1.34
C PRO A 374 11.59 24.02 -2.50
N ILE A 375 11.74 23.34 -3.64
CA ILE A 375 12.33 23.88 -4.87
C ILE A 375 11.23 24.24 -5.86
N GLN A 376 11.07 25.53 -6.13
CA GLN A 376 10.07 26.02 -7.06
C GLN A 376 10.50 25.82 -8.52
N THR A 377 9.62 25.22 -9.32
CA THR A 377 9.81 25.07 -10.78
C THR A 377 8.89 25.97 -11.60
N LYS A 378 7.87 26.57 -10.97
CA LYS A 378 6.95 27.52 -11.60
C LYS A 378 7.71 28.68 -12.24
N GLY A 379 7.43 28.96 -13.51
CA GLY A 379 8.12 30.00 -14.29
C GLY A 379 9.49 29.59 -14.84
N ARG A 380 9.95 28.37 -14.57
CA ARG A 380 11.21 27.80 -15.09
C ARG A 380 10.98 26.81 -16.23
N GLU A 381 9.79 26.79 -16.85
CA GLU A 381 9.43 25.77 -17.85
C GLU A 381 10.30 25.86 -19.10
N LYS A 382 10.66 27.07 -19.52
CA LYS A 382 11.55 27.29 -20.68
C LYS A 382 12.99 26.86 -20.36
N GLU A 383 13.50 27.26 -19.20
CA GLU A 383 14.85 26.88 -18.71
C GLU A 383 14.99 25.36 -18.61
N LEU A 384 14.07 24.71 -17.89
CA LEU A 384 14.15 23.28 -17.59
C LEU A 384 13.74 22.38 -18.76
N LYS A 385 13.35 22.94 -19.91
CA LYS A 385 13.27 22.18 -21.17
C LYS A 385 14.66 21.80 -21.70
N HIS A 386 15.68 22.61 -21.40
CA HIS A 386 17.05 22.35 -21.82
C HIS A 386 17.68 21.23 -20.98
N LYS A 387 18.34 20.28 -21.66
CA LYS A 387 18.90 19.08 -21.03
C LYS A 387 19.89 19.41 -19.91
N GLU A 388 20.77 20.39 -20.13
CA GLU A 388 21.80 20.79 -19.16
C GLU A 388 21.19 21.40 -17.89
N SER A 389 20.25 22.35 -18.03
CA SER A 389 19.57 22.97 -16.88
C SER A 389 18.74 21.95 -16.09
N ALA A 390 18.03 21.05 -16.79
CA ALA A 390 17.30 19.96 -16.15
C ALA A 390 18.25 19.01 -15.39
N ASN A 391 19.40 18.69 -15.97
CA ASN A 391 20.41 17.84 -15.35
C ASN A 391 21.05 18.51 -14.12
N LYS A 392 21.31 19.81 -14.18
CA LYS A 392 21.83 20.58 -13.04
C LYS A 392 20.85 20.53 -11.86
N LEU A 393 19.56 20.76 -12.11
CA LEU A 393 18.54 20.67 -11.07
C LEU A 393 18.37 19.23 -10.57
N TYR A 394 18.45 18.23 -11.45
CA TYR A 394 18.42 16.82 -11.07
C TYR A 394 19.54 16.44 -10.08
N LEU A 395 20.78 16.82 -10.39
CA LEU A 395 21.93 16.60 -9.52
C LEU A 395 21.83 17.39 -8.21
N GLN A 396 21.29 18.61 -8.26
CA GLN A 396 21.00 19.37 -7.04
C GLN A 396 20.02 18.62 -6.14
N ILE A 397 18.90 18.12 -6.67
CA ILE A 397 17.91 17.36 -5.91
C ILE A 397 18.54 16.10 -5.30
N LYS A 398 19.35 15.37 -6.10
CA LYS A 398 20.08 14.20 -5.62
C LYS A 398 21.00 14.55 -4.43
N SER A 399 21.79 15.62 -4.57
CA SER A 399 22.70 16.10 -3.52
C SER A 399 21.95 16.54 -2.26
N GLU A 400 20.80 17.22 -2.39
CA GLU A 400 19.97 17.61 -1.23
C GLU A 400 19.45 16.38 -0.47
N ILE A 401 19.07 15.32 -1.18
CA ILE A 401 18.64 14.05 -0.56
C ILE A 401 19.81 13.39 0.18
N GLU A 402 21.00 13.34 -0.42
CA GLU A 402 22.21 12.83 0.23
C GLU A 402 22.56 13.64 1.49
N CYS A 403 22.44 14.97 1.44
CA CYS A 403 22.61 15.83 2.61
C CYS A 403 21.57 15.56 3.70
N ASN A 404 20.29 15.39 3.34
CA ASN A 404 19.23 15.05 4.30
C ASN A 404 19.49 13.70 4.96
N LEU A 405 19.87 12.68 4.20
CA LEU A 405 20.23 11.35 4.72
C LEU A 405 21.43 11.45 5.68
N ALA A 406 22.50 12.13 5.27
CA ALA A 406 23.70 12.29 6.10
C ALA A 406 23.41 13.05 7.40
N TYR A 407 22.59 14.10 7.35
CA TYR A 407 22.14 14.83 8.53
C TYR A 407 21.38 13.93 9.49
N LEU A 408 20.40 13.16 8.99
CA LEU A 408 19.60 12.26 9.81
C LEU A 408 20.44 11.14 10.43
N ILE A 409 21.35 10.53 9.65
CA ILE A 409 22.25 9.46 10.12
C ILE A 409 23.10 9.95 11.29
N LYS A 410 23.59 11.19 11.22
CA LYS A 410 24.35 11.80 12.31
C LYS A 410 23.44 12.12 13.51
N LYS A 411 22.31 12.78 13.27
CA LYS A 411 21.44 13.32 14.32
C LYS A 411 20.69 12.27 15.11
N ARG A 412 20.34 11.13 14.52
CA ARG A 412 19.67 10.04 15.25
C ARG A 412 20.51 9.48 16.40
N GLU A 413 21.84 9.63 16.36
CA GLU A 413 22.73 9.19 17.44
C GLU A 413 22.59 10.08 18.70
N GLU A 414 22.04 11.29 18.53
CA GLU A 414 21.73 12.22 19.63
C GLU A 414 20.32 11.99 20.21
N ASP A 415 19.50 11.07 19.64
CA ASP A 415 18.14 10.81 20.14
C ASP A 415 18.15 9.89 21.38
N PRO A 416 17.84 10.40 22.59
CA PRO A 416 17.77 9.57 23.80
C PRO A 416 16.60 8.57 23.76
N TYR A 417 15.66 8.75 22.83
CA TYR A 417 14.49 7.92 22.62
C TYR A 417 14.59 7.09 21.34
N ARG A 418 15.80 6.91 20.77
CA ARG A 418 16.00 6.04 19.61
C ARG A 418 15.62 4.60 19.89
N GLY A 419 15.88 4.09 21.09
CA GLY A 419 15.52 2.71 21.47
C GLY A 419 14.08 2.56 21.94
N ILE A 420 13.43 1.45 21.58
CA ILE A 420 12.04 1.17 22.02
C ILE A 420 11.90 1.08 23.55
N ILE A 421 12.95 0.66 24.27
CA ILE A 421 12.93 0.53 25.74
C ILE A 421 12.75 1.90 26.38
N ASP A 422 13.61 2.86 26.04
CA ASP A 422 13.56 4.23 26.57
C ASP A 422 12.25 4.92 26.22
N ARG A 423 11.73 4.71 25.00
CA ARG A 423 10.40 5.19 24.60
C ARG A 423 9.27 4.61 25.45
N THR A 424 9.32 3.31 25.71
CA THR A 424 8.29 2.62 26.49
C THR A 424 8.29 3.11 27.94
N VAL A 425 9.48 3.29 28.53
CA VAL A 425 9.62 3.87 29.87
C VAL A 425 9.09 5.30 29.90
N TYR A 426 9.43 6.13 28.92
CA TYR A 426 8.92 7.49 28.81
C TYR A 426 7.39 7.54 28.70
N GLY A 427 6.81 6.71 27.83
CA GLY A 427 5.36 6.63 27.62
C GLY A 427 4.58 6.08 28.82
N ALA A 428 5.22 5.30 29.69
CA ALA A 428 4.60 4.85 30.94
C ALA A 428 4.49 5.98 31.99
N ILE A 429 5.35 7.00 31.89
CA ILE A 429 5.46 8.10 32.87
C ILE A 429 4.82 9.40 32.34
N SER A 430 4.74 9.57 31.01
CA SER A 430 4.30 10.80 30.35
C SER A 430 3.11 10.55 29.43
N TYR A 431 2.21 11.54 29.31
CA TYR A 431 1.13 11.57 28.32
C TYR A 431 1.29 12.84 27.48
N PRO A 432 1.30 12.81 26.12
CA PRO A 432 0.89 11.72 25.19
C PRO A 432 2.01 10.87 24.56
N ILE A 433 1.74 9.59 24.24
CA ILE A 433 2.66 8.64 23.54
C ILE A 433 3.02 9.10 22.12
N ASP A 434 2.18 9.89 21.47
CA ASP A 434 2.42 10.45 20.13
C ASP A 434 3.34 11.69 20.13
N GLN A 435 3.83 12.10 21.30
CA GLN A 435 4.73 13.25 21.47
C GLN A 435 6.06 12.87 22.12
N VAL A 436 6.55 11.64 21.90
CA VAL A 436 7.89 11.26 22.39
C VAL A 436 8.92 12.26 21.84
N PRO A 437 9.73 12.89 22.71
CA PRO A 437 10.80 13.78 22.26
C PRO A 437 11.81 13.03 21.38
N THR A 438 12.72 13.80 20.78
CA THR A 438 13.80 13.37 19.89
C THR A 438 14.89 14.44 19.99
N PHE A 439 15.96 14.33 19.22
CA PHE A 439 17.00 15.35 19.14
C PHE A 439 16.45 16.72 18.72
N GLU A 440 17.18 17.78 19.09
CA GLU A 440 16.90 19.13 18.60
C GLU A 440 17.49 19.31 17.18
N PRO A 441 16.68 19.79 16.22
CA PRO A 441 17.09 19.96 14.82
C PRO A 441 18.24 20.96 14.61
#